data_AF-A0A094KGP7-F1
#
_entry.id   AF-A0A094KGP7-F1
#
_cell.length_a   1.000
_cell.length_b   1.000
_cell.length_c   1.000
_cell.angle_alpha   90.00
_cell.angle_beta   90.00
_cell.angle_gamma   90.00
#
_symmetry.space_group_name_H-M   'P 1'
#
loop_
_entity.id
_entity.type
_entity.pdbx_description
1 polymer ?
#
loop_
_entity_poly.entity_id
_entity_poly.type
_entity_poly.pdbx_seq_one_letter_code
_entity_poly.pdbx_strand_id
1 'polypeptide(L)'
;ARQQDLMMLDGFMMYLLSSAGDILNQEHTKVHQDMSHPLCHYFISSSHNTYLTRNQIGGTSSTEAYVRALMAGCRCVELDCWEGSDGEPVVYHGHTLTSKILFRDVIESIRDYAFKQSPYPVILSLENHCGLEQQATMAQHMKAILGDMLLTQPLEGHDPHDLPSPEQLKGKVLVKGKKLPEPWHEPQDVNSLLDPEEEEEEEEEEEEKEKLQERSNRRVRGSPRAGAALTLHCLLQAKDASQVSPELSAMVVYCQAVPFPGLDEALRCPRPCEMSSFSERKARKLIKEAG
;
A
#
# COMPACT_ATOMS: atom_id res chain seq x y z
N ALA A 1 32.81 -44.90 3.77
CA ALA A 1 31.90 -43.98 4.48
C ALA A 1 30.89 -44.69 5.39
N ARG A 2 30.40 -45.90 5.06
CA ARG A 2 29.67 -46.79 5.99
C ARG A 2 30.30 -48.19 5.99
N GLN A 3 30.50 -48.77 7.16
CA GLN A 3 30.84 -50.18 7.35
C GLN A 3 30.04 -50.67 8.56
N GLN A 4 29.22 -51.72 8.39
CA GLN A 4 28.41 -52.32 9.47
C GLN A 4 27.53 -51.33 10.25
N ASP A 5 26.82 -50.41 9.57
CA ASP A 5 25.96 -49.38 10.18
C ASP A 5 26.64 -48.42 11.17
N LEU A 6 27.98 -48.39 11.19
CA LEU A 6 28.76 -47.46 11.99
C LEU A 6 29.24 -46.27 11.13
N MET A 7 29.18 -45.08 11.72
CA MET A 7 29.66 -43.84 11.13
C MET A 7 31.07 -43.54 11.64
N MET A 8 32.04 -43.45 10.73
CA MET A 8 33.41 -43.04 11.06
C MET A 8 33.50 -41.52 11.27
N LEU A 9 34.59 -41.03 11.89
CA LEU A 9 34.80 -39.60 12.17
C LEU A 9 34.54 -38.71 10.95
N ASP A 10 35.10 -39.08 9.79
CA ASP A 10 34.88 -38.33 8.55
C ASP A 10 33.40 -38.28 8.16
N GLY A 11 32.67 -39.38 8.34
CA GLY A 11 31.23 -39.45 8.10
C GLY A 11 30.43 -38.57 9.07
N PHE A 12 30.85 -38.48 10.32
CA PHE A 12 30.24 -37.60 11.32
C PHE A 12 30.51 -36.12 11.01
N MET A 13 31.73 -35.78 10.60
CA MET A 13 32.06 -34.43 10.13
C MET A 13 31.25 -34.06 8.88
N MET A 14 31.10 -34.99 7.92
CA MET A 14 30.23 -34.75 6.76
C MET A 14 28.77 -34.56 7.15
N TYR A 15 28.26 -35.28 8.15
CA TYR A 15 26.91 -35.08 8.67
C TYR A 15 26.74 -33.69 9.29
N LEU A 16 27.66 -33.26 10.17
CA LEU A 16 27.61 -31.93 10.80
C LEU A 16 27.69 -30.79 9.79
N LEU A 17 28.37 -30.99 8.67
CA LEU A 17 28.49 -30.02 7.58
C LEU A 17 27.42 -30.19 6.49
N SER A 18 26.53 -31.17 6.61
CA SER A 18 25.42 -31.39 5.69
C SER A 18 24.19 -30.55 6.09
N SER A 19 23.19 -30.52 5.22
CA SER A 19 21.89 -29.88 5.52
C SER A 19 21.19 -30.45 6.76
N ALA A 20 21.48 -31.69 7.15
CA ALA A 20 20.92 -32.31 8.36
C ALA A 20 21.60 -31.81 9.66
N GLY A 21 22.80 -31.25 9.57
CA GLY A 21 23.53 -30.62 10.67
C GLY A 21 23.40 -29.09 10.70
N ASP A 22 22.63 -28.51 9.78
CA ASP A 22 22.45 -27.06 9.67
C ASP A 22 21.74 -26.51 10.92
N ILE A 23 22.18 -25.34 11.37
CA ILE A 23 21.54 -24.60 12.47
C ILE A 23 20.14 -24.12 12.09
N LEU A 24 19.89 -23.90 10.78
CA LEU A 24 18.59 -23.53 10.27
C LEU A 24 17.73 -24.76 10.00
N ASN A 25 16.48 -24.73 10.47
CA ASN A 25 15.50 -25.75 10.12
C ASN A 25 15.25 -25.72 8.61
N GLN A 26 15.70 -26.76 7.92
CA GLN A 26 15.58 -26.86 6.47
C GLN A 26 14.12 -26.85 5.98
N GLU A 27 13.16 -27.28 6.81
CA GLU A 27 11.74 -27.21 6.48
C GLU A 27 11.25 -25.76 6.33
N HIS A 28 11.89 -24.81 7.02
CA HIS A 28 11.55 -23.39 6.96
C HIS A 28 12.21 -22.66 5.78
N THR A 29 13.00 -23.35 4.96
CA THR A 29 13.59 -22.77 3.73
C THR A 29 12.61 -22.74 2.56
N LYS A 30 11.44 -23.35 2.73
CA LYS A 30 10.32 -23.35 1.77
C LYS A 30 9.07 -22.82 2.47
N VAL A 31 8.03 -22.56 1.70
CA VAL A 31 6.71 -22.22 2.27
C VAL A 31 6.24 -23.39 3.15
N HIS A 32 6.10 -23.12 4.44
CA HIS A 32 5.76 -24.12 5.45
C HIS A 32 4.56 -23.70 6.33
N GLN A 33 4.11 -22.45 6.21
CA GLN A 33 2.99 -21.90 6.97
C GLN A 33 1.70 -22.13 6.18
N ASP A 34 0.56 -22.14 6.89
CA ASP A 34 -0.74 -22.08 6.23
C ASP A 34 -0.89 -20.71 5.57
N MET A 35 -1.04 -20.71 4.25
CA MET A 35 -1.16 -19.51 3.42
C MET A 35 -2.61 -19.19 3.04
N SER A 36 -3.59 -19.85 3.69
CA SER A 36 -5.02 -19.74 3.44
C SER A 36 -5.78 -18.82 4.40
N HIS A 37 -5.12 -18.20 5.38
CA HIS A 37 -5.74 -17.18 6.23
C HIS A 37 -5.85 -15.83 5.50
N PRO A 38 -6.72 -14.89 5.95
CA PRO A 38 -6.80 -13.55 5.38
C PRO A 38 -5.46 -12.80 5.40
N LEU A 39 -5.21 -11.92 4.42
CA LEU A 39 -3.95 -11.16 4.29
C LEU A 39 -3.49 -10.47 5.58
N CYS A 40 -4.41 -9.95 6.40
CA CYS A 40 -4.10 -9.25 7.65
C CYS A 40 -3.49 -10.16 8.74
N HIS A 41 -3.41 -11.48 8.54
CA HIS A 41 -2.78 -12.42 9.45
C HIS A 41 -1.27 -12.59 9.24
N TYR A 42 -0.69 -11.95 8.20
CA TYR A 42 0.70 -12.17 7.81
C TYR A 42 1.53 -10.91 7.94
N PHE A 43 2.80 -11.07 8.33
CA PHE A 43 3.81 -10.04 8.12
C PHE A 43 4.19 -10.00 6.63
N ILE A 44 4.00 -8.85 6.00
CA ILE A 44 4.30 -8.66 4.58
C ILE A 44 5.65 -7.92 4.45
N SER A 45 6.60 -8.55 3.76
CA SER A 45 7.88 -7.90 3.43
C SER A 45 7.62 -6.66 2.57
N SER A 46 7.93 -5.47 3.09
CA SER A 46 7.51 -4.18 2.53
C SER A 46 8.69 -3.23 2.39
N SER A 47 8.70 -2.42 1.34
CA SER A 47 9.74 -1.44 1.01
C SER A 47 9.15 -0.04 1.01
N HIS A 48 9.85 0.89 1.64
CA HIS A 48 9.52 2.32 1.67
C HIS A 48 10.37 3.09 0.66
N ASN A 49 9.77 4.05 -0.06
CA ASN A 49 10.37 4.81 -1.16
C ASN A 49 11.21 3.91 -2.09
N THR A 50 10.58 2.85 -2.60
CA THR A 50 11.28 1.74 -3.27
C THR A 50 12.14 2.20 -4.44
N TYR A 51 11.75 3.28 -5.12
CA TYR A 51 12.48 3.85 -6.25
C TYR A 51 13.86 4.40 -5.86
N LEU A 52 14.10 4.79 -4.60
CA LEU A 52 15.36 5.38 -4.18
C LEU A 52 16.46 4.33 -4.00
N THR A 53 17.59 4.56 -4.65
CA THR A 53 18.78 3.69 -4.52
C THR A 53 19.75 4.14 -3.42
N ARG A 54 19.60 5.37 -2.91
CA ARG A 54 20.48 6.01 -1.93
C ARG A 54 19.66 6.96 -1.02
N ASN A 55 20.29 8.03 -0.55
CA ASN A 55 19.78 9.00 0.41
C ASN A 55 18.47 9.66 -0.04
N GLN A 56 17.62 10.04 0.92
CA GLN A 56 16.29 10.64 0.70
C GLN A 56 16.30 12.02 0.02
N ILE A 57 17.42 12.76 0.03
CA ILE A 57 17.44 14.18 -0.40
C ILE A 57 18.04 14.38 -1.80
N GLY A 58 19.00 13.54 -2.21
CA GLY A 58 19.71 13.67 -3.48
C GLY A 58 20.16 12.32 -4.06
N GLY A 59 19.48 11.25 -3.65
CA GLY A 59 19.69 9.91 -4.21
C GLY A 59 19.14 9.79 -5.63
N THR A 60 19.60 8.77 -6.33
CA THR A 60 19.06 8.42 -7.65
C THR A 60 17.82 7.54 -7.51
N SER A 61 16.75 7.89 -8.21
CA SER A 61 15.59 7.03 -8.45
C SER A 61 15.89 6.07 -9.60
N SER A 62 15.53 4.79 -9.45
CA SER A 62 15.82 3.76 -10.47
C SER A 62 14.81 2.63 -10.45
N THR A 63 14.45 2.14 -11.64
CA THR A 63 13.68 0.91 -11.81
C THR A 63 14.41 -0.32 -11.25
N GLU A 64 15.74 -0.34 -11.27
CA GLU A 64 16.55 -1.40 -10.67
C GLU A 64 16.34 -1.52 -9.15
N ALA A 65 15.91 -0.45 -8.48
CA ALA A 65 15.57 -0.51 -7.07
C ALA A 65 14.35 -1.41 -6.82
N TYR A 66 13.32 -1.34 -7.68
CA TYR A 66 12.17 -2.26 -7.67
C TYR A 66 12.59 -3.69 -7.98
N VAL A 67 13.45 -3.89 -8.99
CA VAL A 67 13.97 -5.22 -9.34
C VAL A 67 14.65 -5.86 -8.13
N ARG A 68 15.57 -5.15 -7.47
CA ARG A 68 16.27 -5.66 -6.28
C ARG A 68 15.32 -5.97 -5.13
N ALA A 69 14.33 -5.10 -4.87
CA ALA A 69 13.35 -5.34 -3.82
C ALA A 69 12.53 -6.62 -4.09
N LEU A 70 11.99 -6.77 -5.31
CA LEU A 70 11.17 -7.93 -5.69
C LEU A 70 11.99 -9.23 -5.70
N MET A 71 13.24 -9.18 -6.19
CA MET A 71 14.16 -10.34 -6.17
C MET A 71 14.62 -10.73 -4.76
N ALA A 72 14.57 -9.80 -3.81
CA ALA A 72 14.76 -10.09 -2.38
C ALA A 72 13.48 -10.64 -1.70
N GLY A 73 12.39 -10.83 -2.45
CA GLY A 73 11.12 -11.34 -1.94
C GLY A 73 10.16 -10.28 -1.39
N CYS A 74 10.46 -8.99 -1.56
CA CYS A 74 9.55 -7.90 -1.15
C CYS A 74 8.20 -8.01 -1.86
N ARG A 75 7.10 -7.83 -1.13
CA ARG A 75 5.71 -8.00 -1.59
C ARG A 75 4.87 -6.72 -1.51
N CYS A 76 5.39 -5.63 -0.95
CA CYS A 76 4.75 -4.32 -0.99
C CYS A 76 5.80 -3.28 -1.37
N VAL A 77 5.56 -2.57 -2.48
CA VAL A 77 6.48 -1.56 -3.02
C VAL A 77 5.76 -0.22 -3.14
N GLU A 78 6.51 0.86 -2.96
CA GLU A 78 5.99 2.22 -2.91
C GLU A 78 6.32 2.99 -4.19
N LEU A 79 5.36 3.79 -4.67
CA LEU A 79 5.47 4.61 -5.86
C LEU A 79 4.92 6.02 -5.56
N ASP A 80 5.83 6.98 -5.45
CA ASP A 80 5.48 8.40 -5.26
C ASP A 80 5.29 9.01 -6.64
N CYS A 81 4.03 9.07 -7.07
CA CYS A 81 3.62 9.39 -8.42
C CYS A 81 3.33 10.88 -8.54
N TRP A 82 4.02 11.55 -9.46
CA TRP A 82 3.91 12.98 -9.70
C TRP A 82 3.68 13.27 -11.18
N GLU A 83 3.13 14.45 -11.47
CA GLU A 83 2.98 14.89 -12.85
C GLU A 83 4.33 15.00 -13.57
N GLY A 84 4.39 14.41 -14.76
CA GLY A 84 5.50 14.57 -15.68
C GLY A 84 5.13 15.37 -16.93
N SER A 85 6.11 15.59 -17.80
CA SER A 85 5.91 16.26 -19.08
C SER A 85 5.19 15.34 -20.08
N ASP A 86 4.58 15.95 -21.11
CA ASP A 86 3.94 15.23 -22.22
C ASP A 86 2.83 14.24 -21.80
N GLY A 87 2.22 14.48 -20.63
CA GLY A 87 1.16 13.63 -20.08
C GLY A 87 1.63 12.30 -19.48
N GLU A 88 2.95 12.11 -19.33
CA GLU A 88 3.53 10.88 -18.79
C GLU A 88 3.89 11.02 -17.30
N PRO A 89 3.23 10.26 -16.39
CA PRO A 89 3.51 10.32 -14.96
C PRO A 89 4.93 9.85 -14.63
N VAL A 90 5.52 10.43 -13.59
CA VAL A 90 6.86 10.10 -13.10
C VAL A 90 6.85 9.66 -11.64
N VAL A 91 7.89 8.94 -11.24
CA VAL A 91 8.12 8.52 -9.86
C VAL A 91 9.41 9.14 -9.33
N TYR A 92 9.32 9.86 -8.21
CA TYR A 92 10.45 10.43 -7.46
C TYR A 92 10.01 10.95 -6.09
N HIS A 93 10.98 11.33 -5.26
CA HIS A 93 10.68 11.94 -3.95
C HIS A 93 10.42 13.43 -4.16
N GLY A 94 9.17 13.86 -3.97
CA GLY A 94 8.72 15.24 -4.16
C GLY A 94 9.55 16.26 -3.38
N HIS A 95 9.62 17.50 -3.88
CA HIS A 95 10.31 18.61 -3.22
C HIS A 95 11.80 18.36 -2.90
N THR A 96 12.43 17.35 -3.54
CA THR A 96 13.86 17.04 -3.38
C THR A 96 14.63 17.09 -4.70
N LEU A 97 15.95 16.87 -4.64
CA LEU A 97 16.85 16.83 -5.80
C LEU A 97 17.03 15.41 -6.35
N THR A 98 16.12 14.48 -6.03
CA THR A 98 16.19 13.10 -6.53
C THR A 98 15.88 13.05 -8.03
N SER A 99 16.49 12.10 -8.74
CA SER A 99 16.18 11.91 -10.17
C SER A 99 14.77 11.37 -10.37
N LYS A 100 14.23 11.54 -11.56
CA LYS A 100 12.88 11.06 -11.93
C LYS A 100 12.98 9.84 -12.83
N ILE A 101 12.06 8.90 -12.67
CA ILE A 101 11.88 7.75 -13.57
C ILE A 101 10.43 7.73 -14.06
N LEU A 102 10.16 7.20 -15.25
CA LEU A 102 8.80 7.10 -15.75
C LEU A 102 8.00 6.07 -14.95
N PHE A 103 6.75 6.41 -14.61
CA PHE A 103 5.83 5.46 -13.98
C PHE A 103 5.66 4.20 -14.84
N ARG A 104 5.52 4.38 -16.16
CA ARG A 104 5.42 3.30 -17.15
C ARG A 104 6.56 2.27 -17.00
N ASP A 105 7.80 2.72 -16.93
CA ASP A 105 8.99 1.86 -16.84
C ASP A 105 9.05 1.11 -15.49
N VAL A 106 8.55 1.74 -14.42
CA VAL A 106 8.40 1.09 -13.10
C VAL A 106 7.39 -0.05 -13.19
N ILE A 107 6.23 0.17 -13.81
CA ILE A 107 5.21 -0.87 -13.98
C ILE A 107 5.72 -2.01 -14.89
N GLU A 108 6.47 -1.71 -15.95
CA GLU A 108 7.12 -2.74 -16.78
C GLU A 108 8.11 -3.59 -15.97
N SER A 109 8.89 -2.96 -15.09
CA SER A 109 9.80 -3.66 -14.18
C SER A 109 9.04 -4.54 -13.17
N ILE A 110 7.91 -4.06 -12.65
CA ILE A 110 7.07 -4.86 -11.76
C ILE A 110 6.50 -6.07 -12.49
N ARG A 111 5.97 -5.91 -13.71
CA ARG A 111 5.46 -7.01 -14.54
C ARG A 111 6.49 -8.14 -14.67
N ASP A 112 7.74 -7.78 -14.96
CA ASP A 112 8.79 -8.75 -15.28
C ASP A 112 9.37 -9.47 -14.06
N TYR A 113 9.20 -8.92 -12.84
CA TYR A 113 9.88 -9.42 -11.64
C TYR A 113 8.96 -9.73 -10.46
N ALA A 114 7.70 -9.29 -10.47
CA ALA A 114 6.75 -9.43 -9.35
C ALA A 114 6.73 -10.85 -8.78
N PHE A 115 6.70 -11.87 -9.64
CA PHE A 115 6.52 -13.26 -9.22
C PHE A 115 7.73 -14.18 -9.46
N LYS A 116 8.91 -13.64 -9.74
CA LYS A 116 10.13 -14.46 -9.97
C LYS A 116 10.62 -15.18 -8.72
N GLN A 117 10.59 -14.51 -7.57
CA GLN A 117 11.09 -15.05 -6.30
C GLN A 117 9.98 -15.66 -5.42
N SER A 118 8.73 -15.22 -5.60
CA SER A 118 7.58 -15.66 -4.80
C SER A 118 6.30 -15.57 -5.62
N PRO A 119 5.40 -16.58 -5.58
CA PRO A 119 4.13 -16.54 -6.31
C PRO A 119 3.06 -15.69 -5.61
N TYR A 120 3.30 -15.28 -4.37
CA TYR A 120 2.33 -14.56 -3.54
C TYR A 120 2.17 -13.10 -3.97
N PRO A 121 1.01 -12.48 -3.67
CA PRO A 121 0.62 -11.19 -4.22
C PRO A 121 1.63 -10.07 -3.97
N VAL A 122 1.64 -9.09 -4.88
CA VAL A 122 2.39 -7.84 -4.74
C VAL A 122 1.41 -6.67 -4.56
N ILE A 123 1.65 -5.81 -3.59
CA ILE A 123 0.88 -4.59 -3.34
C ILE A 123 1.68 -3.39 -3.85
N LEU A 124 1.03 -2.54 -4.66
CA LEU A 124 1.54 -1.25 -5.09
C LEU A 124 0.95 -0.17 -4.18
N SER A 125 1.75 0.39 -3.28
CA SER A 125 1.37 1.53 -2.44
C SER A 125 1.60 2.81 -3.24
N LEU A 126 0.51 3.42 -3.71
CA LEU A 126 0.58 4.66 -4.49
C LEU A 126 0.47 5.87 -3.56
N GLU A 127 1.50 6.71 -3.57
CA GLU A 127 1.42 8.08 -3.07
C GLU A 127 1.19 8.99 -4.28
N ASN A 128 -0.02 9.51 -4.42
CA ASN A 128 -0.49 10.08 -5.69
C ASN A 128 -0.62 11.60 -5.62
N HIS A 129 0.25 12.28 -6.38
CA HIS A 129 0.33 13.73 -6.55
C HIS A 129 0.04 14.16 -8.01
N CYS A 130 -0.55 13.27 -8.80
CA CYS A 130 -0.88 13.55 -10.21
C CYS A 130 -2.25 14.22 -10.33
N GLY A 131 -2.42 15.12 -11.31
CA GLY A 131 -3.74 15.59 -11.74
C GLY A 131 -4.58 14.46 -12.36
N LEU A 132 -5.90 14.65 -12.43
CA LEU A 132 -6.86 13.61 -12.84
C LEU A 132 -6.53 12.97 -14.20
N GLU A 133 -6.05 13.76 -15.16
CA GLU A 133 -5.65 13.26 -16.49
C GLU A 133 -4.48 12.27 -16.40
N GLN A 134 -3.42 12.63 -15.68
CA GLN A 134 -2.27 11.74 -15.50
C GLN A 134 -2.57 10.55 -14.59
N GLN A 135 -3.52 10.67 -13.65
CA GLN A 135 -4.02 9.50 -12.92
C GLN A 135 -4.74 8.50 -13.83
N ALA A 136 -5.53 8.98 -14.80
CA ALA A 136 -6.11 8.12 -15.81
C ALA A 136 -5.03 7.44 -16.66
N THR A 137 -3.96 8.17 -17.02
CA THR A 137 -2.77 7.60 -17.68
C THR A 137 -2.09 6.52 -16.81
N MET A 138 -1.93 6.74 -15.50
CA MET A 138 -1.40 5.72 -14.58
C MET A 138 -2.25 4.45 -14.62
N ALA A 139 -3.58 4.58 -14.54
CA ALA A 139 -4.50 3.46 -14.60
C ALA A 139 -4.44 2.73 -15.95
N GLN A 140 -4.30 3.47 -17.07
CA GLN A 140 -4.11 2.89 -18.40
C GLN A 140 -2.80 2.09 -18.49
N HIS A 141 -1.68 2.65 -18.03
CA HIS A 141 -0.39 1.95 -17.99
C HIS A 141 -0.47 0.68 -17.17
N MET A 142 -1.03 0.73 -15.96
CA MET A 142 -1.21 -0.46 -15.11
C MET A 142 -2.04 -1.54 -15.81
N LYS A 143 -3.19 -1.19 -16.39
CA LYS A 143 -4.04 -2.15 -17.12
C LYS A 143 -3.34 -2.75 -18.32
N ALA A 144 -2.70 -1.92 -19.15
CA ALA A 144 -2.07 -2.36 -20.39
C ALA A 144 -0.83 -3.24 -20.14
N ILE A 145 -0.05 -2.94 -19.10
CA ILE A 145 1.23 -3.60 -18.84
C ILE A 145 1.05 -4.84 -17.96
N LEU A 146 0.26 -4.74 -16.89
CA LEU A 146 0.07 -5.84 -15.94
C LEU A 146 -1.01 -6.83 -16.40
N GLY A 147 -1.98 -6.38 -17.21
CA GLY A 147 -3.04 -7.23 -17.76
C GLY A 147 -3.72 -8.07 -16.67
N ASP A 148 -3.77 -9.38 -16.87
CA ASP A 148 -4.40 -10.35 -15.94
C ASP A 148 -3.72 -10.42 -14.57
N MET A 149 -2.49 -9.93 -14.42
CA MET A 149 -1.82 -9.85 -13.13
C MET A 149 -2.50 -8.80 -12.24
N LEU A 150 -3.02 -7.72 -12.81
CA LEU A 150 -3.66 -6.65 -12.05
C LEU A 150 -5.05 -7.09 -11.57
N LEU A 151 -5.28 -6.99 -10.27
CA LEU A 151 -6.58 -7.26 -9.69
C LEU A 151 -7.44 -5.98 -9.72
N THR A 152 -8.45 -5.96 -10.58
CA THR A 152 -9.35 -4.80 -10.76
C THR A 152 -10.78 -5.04 -10.28
N GLN A 153 -11.09 -6.26 -9.83
CA GLN A 153 -12.41 -6.64 -9.31
C GLN A 153 -12.23 -7.61 -8.14
N PRO A 154 -13.19 -7.69 -7.21
CA PRO A 154 -13.22 -8.73 -6.19
C PRO A 154 -13.13 -10.13 -6.82
N LEU A 155 -12.52 -11.07 -6.09
CA LEU A 155 -12.44 -12.46 -6.53
C LEU A 155 -13.84 -13.07 -6.63
N GLU A 156 -14.07 -13.88 -7.65
CA GLU A 156 -15.36 -14.54 -7.87
C GLU A 156 -15.76 -15.40 -6.67
N GLY A 157 -16.98 -15.20 -6.16
CA GLY A 157 -17.50 -15.90 -4.99
C GLY A 157 -16.89 -15.48 -3.65
N HIS A 158 -16.02 -14.47 -3.62
CA HIS A 158 -15.47 -13.90 -2.39
C HIS A 158 -16.30 -12.68 -1.95
N ASP A 159 -16.53 -12.52 -0.63
CA ASP A 159 -17.10 -11.28 -0.10
C ASP A 159 -16.16 -10.10 -0.41
N PRO A 160 -16.60 -9.03 -1.09
CA PRO A 160 -15.78 -7.86 -1.36
C PRO A 160 -15.27 -7.13 -0.11
N HIS A 161 -15.85 -7.37 1.07
CA HIS A 161 -15.48 -6.69 2.32
C HIS A 161 -14.46 -7.47 3.15
N ASP A 162 -14.23 -8.75 2.84
CA ASP A 162 -13.24 -9.58 3.50
C ASP A 162 -11.93 -9.60 2.72
N LEU A 163 -10.80 -9.61 3.45
CA LEU A 163 -9.49 -9.77 2.84
C LEU A 163 -9.28 -11.22 2.39
N PRO A 164 -8.95 -11.46 1.11
CA PRO A 164 -8.58 -12.80 0.65
C PRO A 164 -7.26 -13.27 1.26
N SER A 165 -7.00 -14.56 1.11
CA SER A 165 -5.74 -15.16 1.51
C SER A 165 -4.62 -14.97 0.48
N PRO A 166 -3.34 -15.04 0.90
CA PRO A 166 -2.22 -15.11 -0.02
C PRO A 166 -2.37 -16.19 -1.10
N GLU A 167 -2.91 -17.37 -0.77
CA GLU A 167 -3.18 -18.45 -1.73
C GLU A 167 -4.15 -18.03 -2.83
N GLN A 168 -5.27 -17.40 -2.47
CA GLN A 168 -6.28 -16.95 -3.43
C GLN A 168 -5.77 -15.83 -4.35
N LEU A 169 -4.77 -15.07 -3.90
CA LEU A 169 -4.19 -13.92 -4.59
C LEU A 169 -2.85 -14.23 -5.30
N LYS A 170 -2.50 -15.51 -5.46
CA LYS A 170 -1.27 -15.88 -6.19
C LYS A 170 -1.25 -15.29 -7.59
N GLY A 171 -0.11 -14.70 -7.95
CA GLY A 171 0.10 -14.05 -9.25
C GLY A 171 -0.67 -12.74 -9.43
N LYS A 172 -1.26 -12.18 -8.37
CA LYS A 172 -2.01 -10.92 -8.43
C LYS A 172 -1.23 -9.73 -7.90
N VAL A 173 -1.39 -8.61 -8.58
CA VAL A 173 -0.91 -7.28 -8.20
C VAL A 173 -2.11 -6.47 -7.73
N LEU A 174 -2.04 -5.96 -6.50
CA LEU A 174 -3.09 -5.15 -5.88
C LEU A 174 -2.64 -3.69 -5.83
N VAL A 175 -3.58 -2.76 -5.98
CA VAL A 175 -3.33 -1.32 -5.82
C VAL A 175 -3.85 -0.86 -4.47
N LYS A 176 -2.98 -0.26 -3.67
CA LYS A 176 -3.33 0.46 -2.44
C LYS A 176 -3.39 1.96 -2.75
N GLY A 177 -4.55 2.55 -2.57
CA GLY A 177 -4.80 3.96 -2.89
C GLY A 177 -6.17 4.45 -2.42
N LYS A 178 -6.47 5.73 -2.68
CA LYS A 178 -7.78 6.33 -2.38
C LYS A 178 -8.87 5.70 -3.26
N LYS A 179 -10.05 5.49 -2.69
CA LYS A 179 -11.22 4.95 -3.38
C LYS A 179 -12.39 5.89 -3.20
N LEU A 180 -13.06 6.17 -4.31
CA LEU A 180 -14.30 6.91 -4.36
C LEU A 180 -15.42 6.05 -3.70
N PRO A 181 -16.20 6.52 -2.68
CA PRO A 181 -17.49 5.97 -2.17
C PRO A 181 -18.71 5.70 -3.12
N GLU A 182 -19.13 4.44 -3.30
CA GLU A 182 -20.25 4.10 -4.20
C GLU A 182 -21.65 4.58 -3.72
N PRO A 183 -22.59 4.97 -4.62
CA PRO A 183 -22.43 5.13 -6.08
C PRO A 183 -22.01 6.57 -6.45
N TRP A 184 -20.90 6.69 -7.20
CA TRP A 184 -20.56 7.96 -7.83
C TRP A 184 -21.31 8.16 -9.11
N HIS A 185 -21.86 9.36 -9.24
CA HIS A 185 -22.30 9.91 -10.50
C HIS A 185 -21.34 11.05 -10.87
N GLU A 186 -20.93 11.12 -12.13
CA GLU A 186 -20.17 12.26 -12.66
C GLU A 186 -20.89 13.57 -12.30
N PRO A 187 -20.25 14.52 -11.59
CA PRO A 187 -20.82 15.83 -11.39
C PRO A 187 -20.88 16.55 -12.76
N GLN A 188 -22.09 16.77 -13.28
CA GLN A 188 -22.28 17.71 -14.38
C GLN A 188 -22.13 19.13 -13.84
N ASP A 189 -21.19 19.88 -14.42
CA ASP A 189 -20.91 21.31 -14.22
C ASP A 189 -20.60 21.77 -12.78
N VAL A 190 -19.30 21.81 -12.43
CA VAL A 190 -18.76 22.77 -11.46
C VAL A 190 -17.48 23.42 -11.99
N ASN A 191 -17.66 24.37 -12.91
CA ASN A 191 -16.66 25.40 -13.15
C ASN A 191 -16.77 26.46 -12.04
N SER A 192 -15.85 26.49 -11.07
CA SER A 192 -15.39 27.70 -10.37
C SER A 192 -14.51 27.38 -9.15
N LEU A 193 -13.22 27.71 -9.30
CA LEU A 193 -12.33 28.34 -8.32
C LEU A 193 -12.04 27.61 -7.00
N LEU A 194 -10.98 26.80 -6.97
CA LEU A 194 -10.03 26.73 -5.86
C LEU A 194 -8.61 26.50 -6.43
N ASP A 195 -7.70 27.41 -6.14
CA ASP A 195 -6.26 27.28 -6.42
C ASP A 195 -5.69 26.10 -5.62
N PRO A 196 -4.90 25.19 -6.21
CA PRO A 196 -4.34 24.02 -5.53
C PRO A 196 -2.98 24.29 -4.86
N GLU A 197 -2.60 25.54 -4.60
CA GLU A 197 -1.37 25.84 -3.87
C GLU A 197 -1.66 25.92 -2.36
N GLU A 198 -1.63 24.77 -1.69
CA GLU A 198 -1.26 24.59 -0.27
C GLU A 198 -1.44 23.10 0.12
N GLU A 199 -0.44 22.27 -0.19
CA GLU A 199 -0.25 20.97 0.46
C GLU A 199 1.17 20.92 1.06
N GLU A 200 1.34 21.59 2.19
CA GLU A 200 2.23 21.16 3.27
C GLU A 200 1.44 21.37 4.59
N GLU A 201 1.54 20.40 5.52
CA GLU A 201 0.95 20.40 6.87
C GLU A 201 -0.42 19.69 7.11
N GLU A 202 -0.67 18.52 6.51
CA GLU A 202 -1.76 17.64 7.00
C GLU A 202 -1.48 17.08 8.43
N GLU A 203 -0.24 17.13 8.95
CA GLU A 203 0.07 16.69 10.33
C GLU A 203 -0.16 17.77 11.40
N GLU A 204 -0.04 19.07 11.09
CA GLU A 204 -0.34 20.15 12.05
C GLU A 204 -1.84 20.45 12.11
N GLU A 205 -2.56 20.34 10.99
CA GLU A 205 -4.02 20.52 10.96
C GLU A 205 -4.80 19.43 11.71
N GLU A 206 -4.37 18.16 11.69
CA GLU A 206 -5.03 17.11 12.50
C GLU A 206 -4.84 17.37 14.00
N GLU A 207 -3.65 17.82 14.42
CA GLU A 207 -3.37 18.19 15.82
C GLU A 207 -4.16 19.44 16.24
N GLU A 208 -4.33 20.43 15.38
CA GLU A 208 -5.22 21.58 15.63
C GLU A 208 -6.69 21.18 15.67
N LYS A 209 -7.16 20.30 14.77
CA LYS A 209 -8.54 19.80 14.74
C LYS A 209 -8.87 18.99 16.00
N GLU A 210 -7.96 18.12 16.48
CA GLU A 210 -8.10 17.43 17.77
C GLU A 210 -8.16 18.42 18.94
N LYS A 211 -7.27 19.42 18.98
CA LYS A 211 -7.25 20.46 20.03
C LYS A 211 -8.50 21.35 20.01
N LEU A 212 -9.08 21.63 18.84
CA LEU A 212 -10.34 22.37 18.70
C LEU A 212 -11.55 21.54 19.14
N GLN A 213 -11.57 20.23 18.84
CA GLN A 213 -12.63 19.32 19.28
C GLN A 213 -12.63 19.15 20.81
N GLU A 214 -11.46 19.01 21.44
CA GLU A 214 -11.34 18.98 22.92
C GLU A 214 -11.80 20.30 23.57
N ARG A 215 -11.49 21.45 22.96
CA ARG A 215 -11.94 22.77 23.44
C ARG A 215 -13.45 22.96 23.28
N SER A 216 -14.04 22.43 22.21
CA SER A 216 -15.50 22.48 21.95
C SER A 216 -16.29 21.58 22.92
N ASN A 217 -15.77 20.38 23.21
CA ASN A 217 -16.38 19.45 24.18
C ASN A 217 -16.40 19.98 25.63
N ARG A 218 -15.55 20.96 25.97
CA ARG A 218 -15.61 21.66 27.27
C ARG A 218 -16.68 22.76 27.34
N ARG A 219 -17.33 23.17 26.24
CA ARG A 219 -18.24 24.34 26.22
C ARG A 219 -19.68 24.10 25.79
N VAL A 220 -20.10 22.90 25.39
CA VAL A 220 -21.50 22.69 24.98
C VAL A 220 -22.12 21.46 25.64
N ARG A 221 -22.88 21.69 26.73
CA ARG A 221 -24.03 20.85 27.07
C ARG A 221 -25.13 21.16 26.04
N GLY A 222 -25.22 20.37 24.99
CA GLY A 222 -26.27 20.46 23.98
C GLY A 222 -26.17 19.31 22.98
N SER A 223 -27.24 18.55 22.80
CA SER A 223 -27.33 17.34 21.98
C SER A 223 -26.88 17.56 20.52
N PRO A 224 -26.18 16.59 19.87
CA PRO A 224 -25.86 16.72 18.46
C PRO A 224 -27.10 16.46 17.58
N ARG A 225 -27.35 17.38 16.65
CA ARG A 225 -28.33 17.19 15.56
C ARG A 225 -27.70 16.36 14.44
N ALA A 226 -28.43 15.34 13.97
CA ALA A 226 -28.04 14.43 12.89
C ALA A 226 -27.68 15.09 11.53
N GLY A 227 -27.89 16.40 11.37
CA GLY A 227 -27.59 17.13 10.13
C GLY A 227 -26.11 17.50 9.94
N ALA A 228 -25.29 17.55 10.99
CA ALA A 228 -23.88 17.95 10.87
C ALA A 228 -22.99 16.84 10.27
N ALA A 229 -23.29 15.57 10.57
CA ALA A 229 -22.56 14.42 10.03
C ALA A 229 -22.79 14.24 8.53
N LEU A 230 -24.01 14.53 8.05
CA LEU A 230 -24.36 14.44 6.63
C LEU A 230 -23.61 15.50 5.79
N THR A 231 -23.45 16.71 6.32
CA THR A 231 -22.71 17.78 5.64
C THR A 231 -21.20 17.50 5.57
N LEU A 232 -20.61 16.97 6.65
CA LEU A 232 -19.18 16.60 6.66
C LEU A 232 -18.89 15.43 5.72
N HIS A 233 -19.78 14.44 5.67
CA HIS A 233 -19.66 13.31 4.75
C HIS A 233 -19.70 13.76 3.27
N CYS A 234 -20.63 14.65 2.90
CA CYS A 234 -20.68 15.20 1.55
C CYS A 234 -19.45 16.05 1.20
N LEU A 235 -18.86 16.79 2.16
CA LEU A 235 -17.65 17.58 1.94
C LEU A 235 -16.41 16.70 1.73
N LEU A 236 -16.28 15.60 2.48
CA LEU A 236 -15.22 14.62 2.28
C LEU A 236 -15.35 13.92 0.93
N GLN A 237 -16.57 13.55 0.54
CA GLN A 237 -16.85 13.02 -0.80
C GLN A 237 -16.49 14.03 -1.91
N ALA A 238 -16.81 15.31 -1.75
CA ALA A 238 -16.43 16.33 -2.72
C ALA A 238 -14.89 16.53 -2.79
N LYS A 239 -14.19 16.47 -1.65
CA LYS A 239 -12.71 16.52 -1.61
C LYS A 239 -12.11 15.30 -2.31
N ASP A 240 -12.59 14.09 -2.02
CA ASP A 240 -12.10 12.86 -2.66
C ASP A 240 -12.37 12.85 -4.17
N ALA A 241 -13.54 13.28 -4.62
CA ALA A 241 -13.88 13.41 -6.04
C ALA A 241 -13.01 14.44 -6.78
N SER A 242 -12.51 15.45 -6.09
CA SER A 242 -11.54 16.41 -6.66
C SER A 242 -10.11 15.86 -6.72
N GLN A 243 -9.80 14.80 -5.97
CA GLN A 243 -8.44 14.31 -5.77
C GLN A 243 -8.12 12.97 -6.43
N VAL A 244 -9.11 12.12 -6.75
CA VAL A 244 -8.86 10.82 -7.40
C VAL A 244 -9.75 10.60 -8.63
N SER A 245 -9.13 10.15 -9.73
CA SER A 245 -9.82 9.80 -10.97
C SER A 245 -10.65 8.52 -10.81
N PRO A 246 -11.80 8.40 -11.50
CA PRO A 246 -12.58 7.16 -11.52
C PRO A 246 -11.77 5.94 -11.97
N GLU A 247 -10.87 6.13 -12.94
CA GLU A 247 -10.03 5.06 -13.49
C GLU A 247 -9.06 4.50 -12.46
N LEU A 248 -8.40 5.37 -11.68
CA LEU A 248 -7.45 4.96 -10.64
C LEU A 248 -8.19 4.39 -9.43
N SER A 249 -9.29 5.03 -9.02
CA SER A 249 -10.15 4.53 -7.93
C SER A 249 -10.67 3.11 -8.22
N ALA A 250 -11.04 2.81 -9.48
CA ALA A 250 -11.52 1.49 -9.87
C ALA A 250 -10.46 0.38 -9.73
N MET A 251 -9.17 0.72 -9.62
CA MET A 251 -8.10 -0.27 -9.39
C MET A 251 -7.97 -0.67 -7.91
N VAL A 252 -8.58 0.09 -7.00
CA VAL A 252 -8.52 -0.17 -5.56
C VAL A 252 -9.64 -1.14 -5.17
N VAL A 253 -9.26 -2.40 -4.98
CA VAL A 253 -10.20 -3.48 -4.60
C VAL A 253 -10.18 -3.73 -3.09
N TYR A 254 -9.13 -4.36 -2.59
CA TYR A 254 -9.01 -4.83 -1.20
C TYR A 254 -8.09 -3.97 -0.32
N CYS A 255 -7.43 -2.95 -0.88
CA CYS A 255 -6.42 -2.14 -0.19
C CYS A 255 -6.77 -0.65 -0.20
N GLN A 256 -7.96 -0.29 0.29
CA GLN A 256 -8.41 1.09 0.31
C GLN A 256 -7.64 1.90 1.35
N ALA A 257 -6.93 2.93 0.92
CA ALA A 257 -6.27 3.86 1.83
C ALA A 257 -7.31 4.79 2.48
N VAL A 258 -7.35 4.82 3.82
CA VAL A 258 -8.22 5.71 4.59
C VAL A 258 -7.47 6.37 5.76
N PRO A 259 -7.89 7.57 6.19
CA PRO A 259 -7.49 8.13 7.49
C PRO A 259 -7.82 7.15 8.61
N PHE A 260 -6.95 7.05 9.61
CA PHE A 260 -7.15 6.12 10.72
C PHE A 260 -8.30 6.61 11.61
N PRO A 261 -9.39 5.84 11.77
CA PRO A 261 -10.57 6.28 12.54
C PRO A 261 -10.35 6.25 14.07
N GLY A 262 -9.16 5.84 14.53
CA GLY A 262 -8.88 5.57 15.93
C GLY A 262 -9.09 4.11 16.30
N LEU A 263 -8.36 3.64 17.32
CA LEU A 263 -8.32 2.22 17.70
C LEU A 263 -9.71 1.71 18.14
N ASP A 264 -10.43 2.50 18.92
CA ASP A 264 -11.76 2.18 19.41
C ASP A 264 -12.78 1.97 18.29
N GLU A 265 -12.77 2.84 17.27
CA GLU A 265 -13.67 2.72 16.14
C GLU A 265 -13.28 1.55 15.24
N ALA A 266 -11.99 1.38 14.96
CA ALA A 266 -11.48 0.27 14.17
C ALA A 266 -11.83 -1.10 14.78
N LEU A 267 -11.82 -1.21 16.12
CA LEU A 267 -12.19 -2.44 16.83
C LEU A 267 -13.71 -2.68 16.87
N ARG A 268 -14.52 -1.62 16.97
CA ARG A 268 -16.00 -1.74 17.00
C ARG A 268 -16.58 -2.03 15.61
N CYS A 269 -16.02 -1.42 14.58
CA CYS A 269 -16.50 -1.49 13.20
C CYS A 269 -15.34 -1.91 12.28
N PRO A 270 -14.91 -3.19 12.34
CA PRO A 270 -13.80 -3.67 11.51
C PRO A 270 -14.18 -3.60 10.04
N ARG A 271 -13.31 -2.96 9.26
CA ARG A 271 -13.42 -2.83 7.80
C ARG A 271 -12.13 -3.37 7.20
N PRO A 272 -12.01 -4.70 6.97
CA PRO A 272 -10.73 -5.34 6.64
C PRO A 272 -10.04 -4.80 5.40
N CYS A 273 -10.81 -4.31 4.43
CA CYS A 273 -10.30 -3.77 3.17
C CYS A 273 -9.84 -2.31 3.28
N GLU A 274 -10.11 -1.64 4.40
CA GLU A 274 -9.63 -0.29 4.69
C GLU A 274 -8.30 -0.35 5.46
N MET A 275 -7.30 0.37 4.95
CA MET A 275 -5.92 0.35 5.43
C MET A 275 -5.47 1.77 5.75
N SER A 276 -4.83 1.94 6.89
CA SER A 276 -4.17 3.19 7.27
C SER A 276 -2.65 3.00 7.29
N SER A 277 -1.92 4.03 6.89
CA SER A 277 -0.45 4.08 6.96
C SER A 277 -0.03 5.03 8.07
N PHE A 278 1.01 4.67 8.80
CA PHE A 278 1.47 5.42 9.96
C PHE A 278 2.95 5.74 9.83
N SER A 279 3.32 6.98 10.10
CA SER A 279 4.71 7.32 10.39
C SER A 279 5.18 6.54 11.62
N GLU A 280 6.49 6.30 11.73
CA GLU A 280 7.07 5.60 12.88
C GLU A 280 6.67 6.27 14.20
N ARG A 281 6.63 7.61 14.22
CA ARG A 281 6.21 8.40 15.39
C ARG A 281 4.75 8.14 15.75
N LYS A 282 3.83 8.19 14.79
CA LYS A 282 2.38 7.94 15.01
C LYS A 282 2.15 6.50 15.47
N ALA A 283 2.80 5.52 14.85
CA ALA A 283 2.73 4.12 15.27
C ALA A 283 3.23 3.92 16.71
N ARG A 284 4.37 4.51 17.09
CA ARG A 284 4.89 4.45 18.47
C ARG A 284 3.96 5.11 19.48
N LYS A 285 3.26 6.19 19.11
CA LYS A 285 2.25 6.83 19.97
C LYS A 285 1.08 5.87 20.22
N LEU A 286 0.50 5.31 19.15
CA LEU A 286 -0.63 4.37 19.25
C LEU A 286 -0.29 3.12 20.06
N ILE A 287 0.91 2.54 19.88
CA ILE A 287 1.35 1.38 20.67
C ILE A 287 1.39 1.70 22.17
N LYS A 288 1.87 2.90 22.54
CA LYS A 288 1.90 3.32 23.95
C LYS A 288 0.50 3.57 24.53
N GLU A 289 -0.43 4.04 23.70
CA GLU A 289 -1.82 4.29 24.11
C GLU A 289 -2.61 2.98 24.28
N ALA A 290 -2.28 1.94 23.50
CA ALA A 290 -2.95 0.64 23.56
C ALA A 290 -2.61 -0.18 24.82
N GLY A 291 -1.48 0.12 25.51
CA GLY A 291 -1.05 -0.54 26.74
C GLY A 291 0.14 -1.49 26.56
#